data_AF-A0ABD5SDQ2-F1
#
_entry.id   AF-A0ABD5SDQ2-F1
#
_cell.length_a   1.000
_cell.length_b   1.000
_cell.length_c   1.000
_cell.angle_alpha   90.00
_cell.angle_beta   90.00
_cell.angle_gamma   90.00
#
_symmetry.space_group_name_H-M   'P 1'
#
loop_
_entity.id
_entity.type
_entity.pdbx_description
1 polymer ?
#
loop_
_entity_poly.entity_id
_entity_poly.type
_entity_poly.pdbx_seq_one_letter_code
_entity_poly.pdbx_strand_id
1 'polypeptide(L)' 'MLLVISPAKTLDFDTAWKIAKTTQPDFLDYSQTLINGLKKLSPHDISALMSVSDKIGTL' A
#
# COMPACT_ATOMS: atom_id res chain seq x y z
N MET A 1 5.72 23.97 -11.36
CA MET A 1 6.63 23.46 -10.32
C MET A 1 6.13 22.10 -9.89
N LEU A 2 7.02 21.11 -9.74
CA LEU A 2 6.70 19.76 -9.27
C LEU A 2 7.51 19.47 -8.01
N LEU A 3 6.86 18.89 -7.00
CA LEU A 3 7.48 18.47 -5.74
C LEU A 3 7.33 16.95 -5.62
N VAL A 4 8.38 16.29 -5.17
CA VAL A 4 8.39 14.84 -4.91
C VAL A 4 8.60 14.62 -3.41
N ILE A 5 7.72 13.82 -2.81
CA ILE A 5 7.79 13.41 -1.41
C ILE A 5 7.76 11.89 -1.32
N SER A 6 8.42 11.35 -0.30
CA SER A 6 8.34 9.91 0.00
C SER A 6 6.98 9.54 0.58
N PRO A 7 6.48 8.30 0.32
CA PRO A 7 5.25 7.81 0.94
C PRO A 7 5.45 7.51 2.45
N ALA A 8 4.34 7.45 3.18
CA ALA A 8 4.31 6.99 4.56
C ALA A 8 4.06 5.47 4.65
N LYS A 9 4.49 4.85 5.75
CA LYS A 9 4.18 3.44 6.06
C LYS A 9 2.80 3.27 6.70
N THR A 10 2.37 4.25 7.49
CA THR A 10 1.08 4.23 8.19
C THR A 10 0.01 4.86 7.31
N LEU A 11 -1.17 4.23 7.27
CA LEU A 11 -2.35 4.74 6.57
C LEU A 11 -3.42 5.14 7.59
N ASP A 12 -4.16 6.20 7.29
CA ASP A 12 -5.29 6.67 8.10
C ASP A 12 -6.56 6.70 7.22
N PHE A 13 -7.50 5.83 7.56
CA PHE A 13 -8.81 5.73 6.92
C PHE A 13 -9.95 6.19 7.83
N ASP A 14 -9.66 6.52 9.09
CA ASP A 14 -10.67 6.86 10.10
C ASP A 14 -10.93 8.38 10.15
N THR A 15 -9.90 9.18 9.86
CA THR A 15 -10.04 10.63 9.84
C THR A 15 -10.95 11.07 8.68
N ALA A 16 -12.01 11.78 9.00
CA ALA A 16 -12.90 12.37 8.01
C ALA A 16 -12.15 13.37 7.12
N TRP A 17 -12.13 13.08 5.81
CA TRP A 17 -11.51 13.95 4.82
C TRP A 17 -12.40 15.16 4.56
N LYS A 18 -11.79 16.36 4.63
CA LYS A 18 -12.49 17.63 4.39
C LYS A 18 -12.73 17.92 2.90
N ILE A 19 -12.23 17.07 2.00
CA ILE A 19 -12.25 17.27 0.55
C ILE A 19 -12.92 16.04 -0.09
N ALA A 20 -13.90 16.26 -0.96
CA ALA A 20 -14.62 15.20 -1.67
C ALA A 20 -14.01 14.84 -3.04
N LYS A 21 -13.18 15.73 -3.61
CA LYS A 21 -12.59 15.51 -4.93
C LYS A 21 -11.43 14.52 -4.84
N THR A 22 -11.50 13.46 -5.63
CA THR A 22 -10.45 12.44 -5.78
C THR A 22 -10.17 12.18 -7.27
N THR A 23 -9.08 11.49 -7.56
CA THR A 23 -8.71 11.02 -8.90
C THR A 23 -8.27 9.55 -8.81
N GLN A 24 -8.18 8.87 -9.95
CA GLN A 24 -7.61 7.53 -10.01
C GLN A 24 -6.12 7.58 -10.36
N PRO A 25 -5.28 6.69 -9.82
CA PRO A 25 -3.88 6.58 -10.23
C PRO A 25 -3.74 6.12 -11.69
N ASP A 26 -2.76 6.66 -12.41
CA ASP A 26 -2.56 6.37 -13.84
C ASP A 26 -1.96 4.97 -14.11
N PHE A 27 -1.32 4.34 -13.11
CA PHE A 27 -0.51 3.12 -13.28
C PHE A 27 -1.09 1.87 -12.61
N LEU A 28 -2.43 1.74 -12.59
CA LEU A 28 -3.11 0.63 -11.92
C LEU A 28 -2.72 -0.75 -12.49
N ASP A 29 -2.44 -0.87 -13.80
CA ASP A 29 -1.99 -2.13 -14.41
C ASP A 29 -0.64 -2.61 -13.87
N TYR A 30 0.27 -1.67 -13.61
CA TYR A 30 1.56 -1.96 -12.98
C TYR A 30 1.37 -2.36 -11.51
N SER A 31 0.51 -1.64 -10.78
CA SER A 31 0.14 -2.01 -9.40
C SER A 31 -0.45 -3.42 -9.35
N GLN A 32 -1.32 -3.79 -10.29
CA GLN A 32 -1.94 -5.11 -10.36
C GLN A 32 -0.91 -6.22 -10.59
N THR A 33 0.12 -5.96 -11.40
CA THR A 33 1.22 -6.91 -11.61
C THR A 33 1.95 -7.22 -10.31
N LEU A 34 2.21 -6.22 -9.48
CA LEU A 34 2.84 -6.40 -8.16
C LEU A 34 1.91 -7.18 -7.21
N ILE A 35 0.63 -6.81 -7.15
CA ILE A 35 -0.36 -7.50 -6.31
C ILE A 35 -0.52 -8.96 -6.70
N ASN A 36 -0.49 -9.30 -8.00
CA ASN A 36 -0.54 -10.67 -8.48
C ASN A 36 0.64 -11.52 -8.00
N GLY A 37 1.81 -10.91 -7.83
CA GLY A 37 2.98 -11.55 -7.22
C GLY A 37 2.79 -11.75 -5.72
N LEU A 38 2.44 -10.68 -4.99
CA LEU A 38 2.31 -10.68 -3.54
C LEU A 38 1.21 -11.63 -3.04
N LYS A 39 0.09 -11.77 -3.78
CA LYS A 39 -1.01 -12.70 -3.44
C LYS A 39 -0.61 -14.18 -3.40
N LYS A 40 0.55 -14.55 -3.96
CA LYS A 40 1.06 -15.93 -3.93
C LYS A 40 1.84 -16.25 -2.65
N LEU A 41 2.19 -15.23 -1.87
CA LEU A 41 2.99 -15.36 -0.66
C LEU A 41 2.08 -15.58 0.55
N SER A 42 2.54 -16.39 1.50
CA SER A 42 1.84 -16.49 2.78
C SER A 42 2.05 -15.22 3.63
N PRO A 43 1.18 -14.94 4.61
CA PRO A 43 1.39 -13.83 5.56
C PRO A 43 2.78 -13.81 6.20
N HIS A 44 3.33 -14.99 6.53
CA HIS A 44 4.68 -15.12 7.08
C HIS A 44 5.77 -14.74 6.05
N ASP A 45 5.62 -15.17 4.80
CA ASP A 45 6.57 -14.81 3.73
C ASP A 45 6.55 -13.30 3.46
N ILE A 46 5.36 -12.67 3.53
CA ILE A 46 5.22 -11.21 3.40
C ILE A 46 5.89 -10.50 4.57
N SER A 47 5.68 -10.95 5.81
CA SER A 47 6.33 -10.39 6.99
C SER A 47 7.86 -10.45 6.89
N ALA A 48 8.40 -11.59 6.47
CA ALA A 48 9.83 -11.78 6.27
C ALA A 48 10.37 -10.88 5.15
N LEU A 49 9.69 -10.83 4.00
CA LEU A 49 10.06 -9.98 2.86
C LEU A 49 10.10 -8.49 3.24
N MET A 50 9.10 -8.04 3.99
CA MET A 50 8.96 -6.63 4.38
C MET A 50 9.70 -6.28 5.67
N SER A 51 10.29 -7.27 6.34
CA SER A 51 10.90 -7.12 7.68
C SER A 51 9.95 -6.47 8.68
N VAL A 52 8.69 -6.93 8.70
CA VAL A 52 7.64 -6.48 9.63
C VAL A 52 7.20 -7.61 10.56
N SER A 53 6.51 -7.26 11.63
CA SER A 53 5.98 -8.25 12.58
C SER A 53 4.85 -9.07 11.96
N ASP A 54 4.70 -10.31 12.43
CA ASP A 54 3.62 -11.21 11.97
C ASP A 54 2.24 -10.58 12.09
N LYS A 55 2.00 -9.81 13.16
CA LYS A 55 0.75 -9.09 13.37
C LYS A 55 0.39 -8.16 12.20
N ILE A 56 1.38 -7.54 11.55
CA ILE A 56 1.16 -6.67 10.40
C ILE A 56 0.97 -7.50 9.12
N GLY A 57 1.72 -8.59 8.94
CA GLY A 57 1.60 -9.44 7.74
C GLY A 57 0.31 -10.25 7.64
N THR A 58 -0.41 -10.44 8.76
CA THR A 58 -1.69 -11.16 8.82
C THR A 58 -2.94 -10.27 8.69
N LEU A 59 -2.79 -8.94 8.65
CA LEU A 59 -3.89 -8.00 8.42
C LEU A 59 -4.34 -8.02 6.95
#